data_AF-A0A2E9CP66-F1
#
_entry.id   AF-A0A2E9CP66-F1
#
_cell.length_a   1.000
_cell.length_b   1.000
_cell.length_c   1.000
_cell.angle_alpha   90.00
_cell.angle_beta   90.00
_cell.angle_gamma   90.00
#
_symmetry.space_group_name_H-M   'P 1'
#
loop_
_entity.id
_entity.type
_entity.pdbx_description
1 polymer ?
#
loop_
_entity_poly.entity_id
_entity_poly.type
_entity_poly.pdbx_seq_one_letter_code
_entity_poly.pdbx_strand_id
1 'polypeptide(L)'
;MVAEAEAINADATMIHTITLLAAFGSYLTDKEVLGDLDVAIQFKPRWTPENFDALKRQFAIDHPMPPSTRRDYFGRMFWPETKLRRRIKVGRGISLHDFSELEILGCPYRVVF
;
A
#
# COMPACT_ATOMS: atom_id res chain seq x y z
N MET A 1 -6.73 -1.42 9.70
CA MET A 1 -5.62 -1.60 8.76
C MET A 1 -5.34 -3.08 8.49
N VAL A 2 -5.08 -3.91 9.51
CA VAL A 2 -4.89 -5.37 9.34
C VAL A 2 -6.07 -6.04 8.61
N ALA A 3 -7.30 -5.84 9.08
CA ALA A 3 -8.49 -6.36 8.40
C ALA A 3 -8.64 -5.87 6.94
N GLU A 4 -8.19 -4.65 6.64
CA GLU A 4 -8.22 -4.12 5.28
C GLU A 4 -7.15 -4.77 4.41
N ALA A 5 -5.98 -5.07 4.98
CA ALA A 5 -4.93 -5.83 4.31
C ALA A 5 -5.37 -7.26 3.98
N GLU A 6 -6.06 -7.92 4.91
CA GLU A 6 -6.69 -9.21 4.68
C GLU A 6 -7.76 -9.14 3.58
N ALA A 7 -8.62 -8.11 3.60
CA ALA A 7 -9.65 -7.90 2.58
C ALA A 7 -9.06 -7.62 1.19
N ILE A 8 -7.97 -6.86 1.11
CA ILE A 8 -7.19 -6.66 -0.13
C ILE A 8 -6.61 -7.99 -0.59
N ASN A 9 -6.05 -8.76 0.35
CA ASN A 9 -5.41 -10.03 0.01
C ASN A 9 -6.41 -11.10 -0.43
N ALA A 10 -7.65 -11.07 0.07
CA ALA A 10 -8.73 -11.95 -0.38
C ALA A 10 -9.36 -11.52 -1.71
N ASP A 11 -9.17 -10.27 -2.14
CA ASP A 11 -9.74 -9.73 -3.37
C ASP A 11 -8.96 -10.21 -4.60
N ALA A 12 -9.54 -11.15 -5.35
CA ALA A 12 -8.93 -11.74 -6.54
C ALA A 12 -8.73 -10.74 -7.70
N THR A 13 -9.42 -9.60 -7.66
CA THR A 13 -9.29 -8.56 -8.69
C THR A 13 -8.06 -7.67 -8.46
N MET A 14 -7.40 -7.78 -7.30
CA MET A 14 -6.15 -7.07 -7.01
C MET A 14 -4.95 -7.76 -7.67
N ILE A 15 -4.06 -6.96 -8.27
CA ILE A 15 -2.85 -7.47 -8.94
C ILE A 15 -1.58 -7.43 -8.07
N HIS A 16 -1.67 -6.87 -6.87
CA HIS A 16 -0.64 -6.97 -5.83
C HIS A 16 -1.27 -7.50 -4.55
N THR A 17 -0.44 -8.11 -3.72
CA THR A 17 -0.78 -8.55 -2.36
C THR A 17 0.06 -7.76 -1.38
N ILE A 18 -0.49 -7.46 -0.20
CA ILE A 18 0.27 -6.90 0.90
C ILE A 18 0.99 -8.05 1.59
N THR A 19 2.30 -7.92 1.78
CA THR A 19 3.13 -8.94 2.44
C THR A 19 3.61 -8.53 3.82
N LEU A 20 3.59 -7.22 4.10
CA LEU A 20 4.05 -6.69 5.38
C LEU A 20 3.39 -5.34 5.67
N LEU A 21 2.99 -5.15 6.92
CA LEU A 21 2.77 -3.84 7.54
C LEU A 21 3.62 -3.72 8.80
N ALA A 22 4.38 -2.62 8.92
CA ALA A 22 5.17 -2.34 10.10
C ALA A 22 4.90 -0.93 10.62
N ALA A 23 4.51 -0.82 11.89
CA ALA A 23 4.40 0.46 12.57
C ALA A 23 5.79 0.90 13.05
N PHE A 24 6.13 2.18 12.92
CA PHE A 24 7.41 2.71 13.34
C PHE A 24 7.27 4.15 13.88
N GLY A 25 8.40 4.77 14.19
CA GLY A 25 8.43 6.18 14.60
C GLY A 25 7.90 6.42 16.01
N SER A 26 7.23 7.55 16.21
CA SER A 26 6.84 8.04 17.55
C SER A 26 5.92 7.08 18.31
N TYR A 27 5.16 6.26 17.58
CA TYR A 27 4.29 5.22 18.16
C TYR A 27 5.03 4.18 19.02
N LEU A 28 6.32 3.96 18.76
CA LEU A 28 7.13 3.00 19.51
C LEU A 28 7.84 3.60 20.72
N THR A 29 7.57 4.87 21.03
CA THR A 29 8.22 5.60 22.12
C THR A 29 7.24 5.88 23.26
N ASP A 30 7.76 6.07 24.47
CA ASP A 30 6.96 6.43 25.66
C ASP A 30 6.56 7.92 25.71
N LYS A 31 6.40 8.56 24.55
CA LYS A 31 5.99 9.98 24.50
C LYS A 31 4.54 10.13 24.95
N GLU A 32 4.30 11.10 25.83
CA GLU A 32 2.97 11.41 26.37
C GLU A 32 1.99 11.90 25.29
N VAL A 33 2.49 12.55 24.24
CA VAL A 33 1.74 12.93 23.05
C VAL A 33 2.30 12.18 21.84
N LEU A 34 1.46 11.32 21.26
CA LEU A 34 1.76 10.63 20.00
C LEU A 34 1.36 11.51 18.82
N GLY A 35 2.23 11.55 17.81
CA GLY A 35 1.95 12.20 16.53
C GLY A 35 1.15 11.30 15.59
N ASP A 36 1.32 11.51 14.29
CA ASP A 36 0.77 10.62 13.27
C ASP A 36 1.34 9.19 13.43
N LEU A 37 0.53 8.18 13.08
CA LEU A 37 0.95 6.79 13.01
C LEU A 37 1.70 6.54 11.71
N ASP A 38 3.01 6.36 11.81
CA ASP A 38 3.86 5.99 10.68
C ASP A 38 3.80 4.48 10.45
N VAL A 39 3.40 4.09 9.24
CA VAL A 39 3.29 2.68 8.83
C VAL A 39 4.03 2.47 7.52
N ALA A 40 4.97 1.53 7.54
CA ALA A 40 5.62 1.01 6.36
C ALA A 40 4.82 -0.15 5.77
N ILE A 41 4.71 -0.19 4.45
CA ILE A 41 4.00 -1.23 3.70
C ILE A 41 4.91 -1.87 2.67
N GLN A 42 4.73 -3.18 2.47
CA GLN A 42 5.35 -3.91 1.38
C GLN A 42 4.29 -4.59 0.52
N PHE A 43 4.43 -4.43 -0.80
CA PHE A 43 3.62 -5.11 -1.79
C PHE A 43 4.43 -6.16 -2.52
N LYS A 44 3.74 -7.22 -2.94
CA LYS A 44 4.29 -8.21 -3.88
C LYS A 44 3.34 -8.37 -5.07
N PRO A 45 3.86 -8.38 -6.31
CA PRO A 45 3.04 -8.64 -7.50
C PRO A 45 2.45 -10.05 -7.46
N ARG A 46 1.20 -10.17 -7.94
CA ARG A 46 0.53 -11.46 -8.21
C ARG A 46 0.66 -11.90 -9.67
N TRP A 47 1.11 -10.98 -10.52
CA TRP A 47 1.35 -11.23 -11.93
C TRP A 47 2.73 -11.85 -12.15
N THR A 48 2.84 -12.57 -13.25
CA THR A 48 4.11 -13.00 -13.86
C THR A 48 4.34 -12.17 -15.11
N PRO A 49 5.58 -12.13 -15.66
CA PRO A 49 5.83 -11.40 -16.91
C PRO A 49 4.90 -11.80 -18.06
N GLU A 50 4.49 -13.06 -18.12
CA GLU A 50 3.66 -13.63 -19.19
C GLU A 50 2.20 -13.18 -19.10
N ASN A 51 1.67 -12.93 -17.89
CA ASN A 51 0.26 -12.58 -17.69
C ASN A 51 0.03 -11.11 -17.29
N PHE A 52 1.12 -10.33 -17.13
CA PHE A 52 1.07 -8.95 -16.66
C PHE A 52 0.10 -8.07 -17.44
N ASP A 53 0.19 -8.08 -18.78
CA ASP A 53 -0.66 -7.24 -19.63
C ASP A 53 -2.14 -7.60 -19.52
N ALA A 54 -2.45 -8.90 -19.44
CA ALA A 54 -3.81 -9.39 -19.29
C ALA A 54 -4.40 -8.97 -17.94
N LEU A 55 -3.67 -9.21 -16.85
CA LEU A 55 -4.09 -8.83 -15.49
C LEU A 55 -4.20 -7.31 -15.34
N LYS A 56 -3.28 -6.53 -15.93
CA LYS A 56 -3.33 -5.07 -15.89
C LYS A 56 -4.55 -4.52 -16.62
N ARG A 57 -4.91 -5.09 -17.77
CA ARG A 57 -6.13 -4.72 -18.51
C ARG A 57 -7.38 -5.05 -17.70
N GLN A 58 -7.45 -6.25 -17.14
CA GLN A 58 -8.58 -6.67 -16.30
C GLN A 58 -8.71 -5.77 -15.07
N PHE A 59 -7.61 -5.50 -14.37
CA PHE A 59 -7.59 -4.55 -13.26
C PHE A 59 -8.10 -3.17 -13.64
N ALA A 60 -7.76 -2.65 -14.82
CA ALA A 60 -8.25 -1.34 -15.27
C ALA A 60 -9.77 -1.33 -15.53
N ILE A 61 -10.36 -2.47 -15.88
CA ILE A 61 -11.81 -2.65 -16.05
C ILE A 61 -12.49 -2.71 -14.67
N ASP A 62 -11.98 -3.55 -13.78
CA ASP A 62 -12.56 -3.77 -12.44
C ASP A 62 -12.39 -2.53 -11.55
N HIS A 63 -11.31 -1.77 -11.77
CA HIS A 63 -10.88 -0.66 -10.94
C HIS A 63 -10.62 0.60 -11.79
N PRO A 64 -11.68 1.20 -12.34
CA PRO A 64 -11.53 2.32 -13.26
C PRO A 64 -10.81 3.51 -12.61
N MET A 65 -9.83 4.05 -13.33
CA MET A 65 -9.06 5.21 -12.90
C MET A 65 -9.95 6.47 -12.83
N PRO A 66 -9.79 7.30 -11.78
CA PRO A 66 -10.38 8.62 -11.73
C PRO A 66 -9.94 9.48 -12.92
N PRO A 67 -10.79 10.43 -13.39
CA PRO A 67 -10.45 11.30 -14.51
C PRO A 67 -9.16 12.11 -14.31
N SER A 68 -8.82 12.47 -13.07
CA SER A 68 -7.58 13.16 -12.72
C SER A 68 -6.35 12.29 -12.94
N THR A 69 -6.39 11.04 -12.49
CA THR A 69 -5.30 10.06 -12.67
C THR A 69 -5.10 9.67 -14.14
N ARG A 70 -6.16 9.67 -14.95
CA ARG A 70 -6.09 9.29 -16.37
C ARG A 70 -5.27 10.25 -17.23
N ARG A 71 -5.25 11.54 -16.89
CA ARG A 71 -4.53 12.58 -17.66
C ARG A 71 -3.03 12.56 -17.39
N ASP A 72 -2.63 12.00 -16.25
CA ASP A 72 -1.24 11.94 -15.82
C ASP A 72 -0.60 10.61 -16.25
N TYR A 73 0.63 10.67 -16.79
CA TYR A 73 1.36 9.46 -17.18
C TYR A 73 1.76 8.64 -15.96
N PHE A 74 2.31 9.30 -14.93
CA PHE A 74 2.74 8.63 -13.71
C PHE A 74 1.55 8.09 -12.91
N GLY A 75 0.47 8.86 -12.82
CA GLY A 75 -0.79 8.42 -12.23
C GLY A 75 -1.33 7.14 -12.88
N ARG A 76 -1.26 7.01 -14.21
CA ARG A 76 -1.64 5.77 -14.92
C ARG A 76 -0.70 4.61 -14.61
N MET A 77 0.60 4.87 -14.60
CA MET A 77 1.63 3.85 -14.35
C MET A 77 1.49 3.24 -12.95
N PHE A 78 1.34 4.09 -11.93
CA PHE A 78 1.28 3.71 -10.52
C PHE A 78 -0.15 3.56 -9.98
N TRP A 79 -1.17 3.54 -10.86
CA TRP A 79 -2.56 3.45 -10.41
C TRP A 79 -2.85 2.24 -9.51
N PRO A 80 -2.37 1.02 -9.84
CA PRO A 80 -2.64 -0.15 -9.00
C PRO A 80 -2.15 0.03 -7.56
N GLU A 81 -0.92 0.50 -7.38
CA GLU A 81 -0.33 0.78 -6.07
C GLU A 81 -1.02 1.95 -5.38
N THR A 82 -1.31 3.03 -6.11
CA THR A 82 -2.04 4.18 -5.59
C THR A 82 -3.40 3.78 -5.03
N LYS A 83 -4.11 2.90 -5.73
CA LYS A 83 -5.41 2.38 -5.28
C LYS A 83 -5.26 1.60 -3.97
N LEU A 84 -4.28 0.73 -3.87
CA LEU A 84 -4.02 -0.05 -2.65
C LEU A 84 -3.66 0.85 -1.47
N ARG A 85 -2.75 1.83 -1.66
CA ARG A 85 -2.39 2.80 -0.63
C ARG A 85 -3.57 3.62 -0.16
N ARG A 86 -4.46 4.03 -1.08
CA ARG A 86 -5.69 4.76 -0.72
C ARG A 86 -6.67 3.90 0.05
N ARG A 87 -6.81 2.62 -0.33
CA ARG A 87 -7.70 1.66 0.32
C ARG A 87 -7.23 1.34 1.73
N ILE A 88 -5.92 1.13 1.93
CA ILE A 88 -5.37 0.74 3.22
C ILE A 88 -5.24 1.91 4.23
N LYS A 89 -5.13 3.16 3.74
CA LYS A 89 -5.06 4.37 4.57
C LYS A 89 -6.41 4.67 5.20
N VAL A 90 -6.68 4.03 6.34
CA VAL A 90 -7.94 4.15 7.10
C VAL A 90 -7.90 5.31 8.10
N GLY A 91 -8.12 6.54 7.62
CA GLY A 91 -8.35 7.71 8.49
C GLY A 91 -7.29 8.79 8.40
N ARG A 92 -7.48 9.83 9.24
CA ARG A 92 -6.55 10.96 9.37
C ARG A 92 -5.44 10.60 10.36
N GLY A 93 -4.25 11.16 10.17
CA GLY A 93 -3.08 10.92 11.05
C GLY A 93 -2.36 9.59 10.80
N ILE A 94 -2.45 9.03 9.59
CA ILE A 94 -1.67 7.85 9.18
C ILE A 94 -0.75 8.25 8.03
N SER A 95 0.54 8.03 8.21
CA SER A 95 1.57 8.22 7.19
C SER A 95 1.98 6.86 6.64
N LEU A 96 1.89 6.69 5.33
CA LEU A 96 2.25 5.43 4.66
C LEU A 96 3.58 5.58 3.95
N HIS A 97 4.50 4.68 4.24
CA HIS A 97 5.87 4.64 3.72
C HIS A 97 6.14 3.31 3.04
N ASP A 98 7.12 3.29 2.12
CA ASP A 98 7.60 2.02 1.59
C ASP A 98 8.52 1.32 2.58
N PHE A 99 8.36 0.00 2.75
CA PHE A 99 9.21 -0.76 3.67
C PHE A 99 10.70 -0.66 3.33
N SER A 100 11.05 -0.52 2.05
CA SER A 100 12.44 -0.28 1.63
C SER A 100 13.02 1.02 2.20
N GLU A 101 12.20 2.07 2.41
CA GLU A 101 12.66 3.30 3.06
C GLU A 101 13.05 3.03 4.52
N LEU A 102 12.25 2.21 5.20
CA LEU A 102 12.50 1.82 6.59
C LEU A 102 13.75 0.97 6.74
N GLU A 103 13.98 0.03 5.81
CA GLU A 103 15.20 -0.79 5.76
C GLU A 103 16.46 0.06 5.60
N ILE A 104 16.41 1.09 4.73
CA ILE A 104 17.53 2.01 4.52
C ILE A 104 17.79 2.85 5.79
N LEU A 105 16.73 3.31 6.46
CA LEU A 105 16.85 4.13 7.66
C LEU A 105 17.29 3.33 8.90
N GLY A 106 17.12 2.00 8.90
CA GLY A 106 17.49 1.13 10.01
C GLY A 106 16.74 1.44 11.31
N CYS A 107 15.55 2.03 11.21
CA CYS A 107 14.77 2.44 12.39
C CYS A 107 14.09 1.22 13.04
N PRO A 108 13.89 1.25 14.38
CA PRO A 108 13.06 0.24 15.05
C PRO A 108 11.63 0.26 14.49
N TYR A 109 11.07 -0.94 14.31
CA TYR A 109 9.70 -1.12 13.84
C TYR A 109 9.04 -2.33 14.48
N ARG A 110 7.71 -2.34 14.48
CA ARG A 110 6.89 -3.47 14.92
C ARG A 110 6.02 -3.95 13.77
N VAL A 111 6.22 -5.21 13.36
CA VAL A 111 5.37 -5.87 12.37
C VAL A 111 3.98 -6.09 12.97
N VAL A 112 2.95 -5.72 12.20
CA VAL A 112 1.53 -5.85 12.58
C VAL A 112 0.72 -6.66 11.58
N PHE A 113 1.29 -6.99 10.42
CA PHE A 113 0.73 -7.87 9.38
C PHE A 113 1.86 -8.44 8.54
#